data_AF-A0A955J6B1-F1
#
_entry.id   AF-A0A955J6B1-F1
#
_cell.length_a   1.000
_cell.length_b   1.000
_cell.length_c   1.000
_cell.angle_alpha   90.00
_cell.angle_beta   90.00
_cell.angle_gamma   90.00
#
_symmetry.space_group_name_H-M   'P 1'
#
loop_
_entity.id
_entity.type
_entity.pdbx_description
1 polymer ?
#
loop_
_entity_poly.entity_id
_entity_poly.type
_entity_poly.pdbx_seq_one_letter_code
_entity_poly.pdbx_strand_id
1 'polypeptide(L)'
;MQGYVNIKEASQITGKHTDTIRRLINQNKGSKFIAKDSKGRIMVETGWITSHFDSLEAPVSPEKNKDDPQVVQTDTSATQPVIEALTKQLEAKDKQISELLSAINAKEANTTKLQDQFQQLLARQLLPAGQQNTASQAQPEPFNTAYAEP
;
A
#
# COMPACT_ATOMS: atom_id res chain seq x y z
N MET A 1 24.47 34.74 -15.95
CA MET A 1 23.68 35.24 -14.80
C MET A 1 22.33 34.53 -14.86
N GLN A 2 21.83 33.74 -13.93
CA GLN A 2 22.13 33.45 -12.53
C GLN A 2 21.92 31.93 -12.35
N GLY A 3 22.94 31.22 -11.87
CA GLY A 3 22.88 29.75 -11.81
C GLY A 3 22.05 29.22 -10.65
N TYR A 4 21.60 30.06 -9.71
CA TYR A 4 21.02 29.62 -8.44
C TYR A 4 19.60 30.15 -8.26
N VAL A 5 18.67 29.24 -7.99
CA VAL A 5 17.26 29.51 -7.74
C VAL A 5 16.87 29.15 -6.31
N ASN A 6 15.83 29.80 -5.80
CA ASN A 6 15.28 29.43 -4.49
C ASN A 6 14.47 28.12 -4.59
N ILE A 7 14.14 27.50 -3.45
CA ILE A 7 13.38 26.23 -3.44
C ILE A 7 12.00 26.33 -4.12
N LYS A 8 11.34 27.49 -4.07
CA LYS A 8 10.02 27.71 -4.70
C LYS A 8 10.13 27.82 -6.22
N GLU A 9 11.11 28.57 -6.70
CA GLU A 9 11.44 28.69 -8.13
C GLU A 9 11.90 27.34 -8.68
N ALA A 10 12.74 26.63 -7.92
CA ALA A 10 13.18 25.28 -8.27
C ALA A 10 12.00 24.28 -8.35
N SER A 11 10.98 24.46 -7.51
CA SER A 11 9.72 23.69 -7.53
C SER A 11 8.91 23.98 -8.77
N GLN A 12 8.85 25.24 -9.20
CA GLN A 12 8.19 25.64 -10.45
C GLN A 12 8.92 25.12 -11.68
N ILE A 13 10.25 25.16 -11.69
CA ILE A 13 11.08 24.71 -12.82
C ILE A 13 11.03 23.20 -13.00
N THR A 14 11.07 22.44 -11.90
CA THR A 14 11.14 20.96 -11.96
C THR A 14 9.77 20.28 -11.86
N GLY A 15 8.71 21.06 -11.59
CA GLY A 15 7.36 20.53 -11.33
C GLY A 15 7.24 19.66 -10.08
N LYS A 16 8.25 19.64 -9.20
CA LYS A 16 8.27 18.84 -7.97
C LYS A 16 7.90 19.66 -6.75
N HIS A 17 7.33 19.01 -5.75
CA HIS A 17 6.98 19.68 -4.48
C HIS A 17 8.21 20.25 -3.77
N THR A 18 8.04 21.38 -3.08
CA THR A 18 9.13 22.05 -2.34
C THR A 18 9.79 21.15 -1.30
N ASP A 19 9.05 20.24 -0.67
CA ASP A 19 9.60 19.26 0.29
C ASP A 19 10.48 18.20 -0.38
N THR A 20 10.15 17.79 -1.60
CA THR A 20 10.98 16.87 -2.39
C THR A 20 12.34 17.50 -2.68
N ILE A 21 12.34 18.78 -3.03
CA ILE A 21 13.56 19.56 -3.27
C ILE A 21 14.34 19.74 -1.97
N ARG A 22 13.69 20.06 -0.85
CA ARG A 22 14.33 20.12 0.48
C ARG A 22 14.98 18.80 0.87
N ARG A 23 14.30 17.68 0.61
CA ARG A 23 14.82 16.34 0.88
C ARG A 23 16.06 16.06 0.04
N LEU A 24 16.03 16.40 -1.25
CA LEU A 24 17.16 16.23 -2.17
C LEU A 24 18.39 17.05 -1.73
N ILE A 25 18.18 18.31 -1.36
CA ILE A 25 19.22 19.19 -0.80
C ILE A 25 19.80 18.60 0.49
N ASN A 26 18.94 18.08 1.37
CA ASN A 26 19.36 17.49 2.63
C ASN A 26 20.14 16.18 2.47
N GLN A 27 19.89 15.43 1.39
CA GLN A 27 20.66 14.24 1.03
C GLN A 27 22.03 14.60 0.43
N ASN A 28 22.13 15.75 -0.23
CA ASN A 28 23.35 16.24 -0.87
C ASN A 28 23.99 17.44 -0.14
N LYS A 29 23.94 17.44 1.20
CA LYS A 29 24.52 18.51 2.02
C LYS A 29 26.02 18.65 1.74
N GLY A 30 26.45 19.86 1.36
CA GLY A 30 27.85 20.15 1.02
C GLY A 30 28.18 20.06 -0.46
N SER A 31 27.18 19.80 -1.32
CA SER A 31 27.33 19.90 -2.76
C SER A 31 27.69 21.32 -3.19
N LYS A 32 28.61 21.43 -4.15
CA LYS A 32 29.00 22.70 -4.80
C LYS A 32 27.82 23.42 -5.49
N PHE A 33 26.71 22.72 -5.68
CA PHE A 33 25.47 23.17 -6.31
C PHE A 33 24.46 23.75 -5.31
N ILE A 34 24.78 23.79 -4.01
CA ILE A 34 23.91 24.30 -2.95
C ILE A 34 24.61 25.48 -2.26
N ALA A 35 24.01 26.66 -2.38
CA ALA A 35 24.50 27.89 -1.75
C ALA A 35 23.49 28.40 -0.72
N LYS A 36 23.94 29.33 0.13
CA LYS A 36 23.06 30.11 1.00
C LYS A 36 23.17 31.58 0.61
N ASP A 37 22.04 32.25 0.50
CA ASP A 37 21.98 33.69 0.34
C ASP A 37 22.44 34.39 1.64
N SER A 38 22.75 35.69 1.54
CA SER A 38 22.96 36.65 2.62
C SER A 38 21.89 36.60 3.74
N LYS A 39 20.68 36.14 3.42
CA LYS A 39 19.55 35.95 4.35
C LYS A 39 19.44 34.53 4.93
N GLY A 40 20.42 33.67 4.72
CA GLY A 40 20.43 32.28 5.19
C GLY A 40 19.49 31.33 4.44
N ARG A 41 18.86 31.77 3.34
CA ARG A 41 17.97 30.96 2.51
C ARG A 41 18.77 30.03 1.62
N ILE A 42 18.32 28.79 1.47
CA ILE A 42 18.96 27.80 0.60
C ILE A 42 18.65 28.14 -0.85
N MET A 43 19.72 28.21 -1.66
CA MET A 43 19.68 28.38 -3.10
C MET A 43 20.31 27.15 -3.75
N VAL A 44 19.74 26.71 -4.87
CA VAL A 44 20.17 25.51 -5.59
C VAL A 44 20.49 25.85 -7.02
N GLU A 45 21.53 25.24 -7.56
CA GLU A 45 21.90 25.44 -8.96
C GLU A 45 20.83 24.87 -9.90
N THR A 46 20.33 25.70 -10.82
CA THR A 46 19.28 25.36 -11.77
C THR A 46 19.68 24.18 -12.66
N GLY A 47 20.90 24.18 -13.20
CA GLY A 47 21.38 23.09 -14.07
C GLY A 47 21.47 21.75 -13.34
N TRP A 48 21.89 21.77 -12.07
CA TRP A 48 21.97 20.56 -11.25
C TRP A 48 20.58 20.03 -10.90
N ILE A 49 19.65 20.89 -10.49
CA ILE A 49 18.34 20.43 -10.06
C ILE A 49 17.52 19.93 -11.25
N THR A 50 17.56 20.61 -12.39
CA THR A 50 16.87 20.17 -13.61
C THR A 50 17.46 18.86 -14.11
N SER A 51 18.79 18.70 -14.17
CA SER A 51 19.41 17.43 -14.56
C SER A 51 19.07 16.26 -13.62
N HIS A 52 18.95 16.52 -12.31
CA HIS A 52 18.60 15.50 -11.32
C HIS A 52 17.15 15.00 -11.48
N PHE A 53 16.23 15.84 -11.96
CA PHE A 53 14.83 15.50 -12.14
C PHE A 53 14.44 15.19 -13.60
N ASP A 54 15.18 15.66 -14.60
CA ASP A 54 15.05 15.30 -16.03
C ASP A 54 15.39 13.82 -16.26
N SER A 55 16.21 13.23 -15.40
CA SER A 55 16.49 11.78 -15.42
C SER A 55 15.25 10.93 -15.01
N LEU A 56 14.11 11.57 -14.74
CA LEU A 56 12.82 10.98 -14.40
C LEU A 56 11.70 11.61 -15.23
N GLU A 57 11.81 11.61 -16.57
CA GLU A 57 10.62 11.74 -17.41
C GLU A 57 9.78 10.46 -17.31
N ALA A 58 8.76 10.53 -16.45
CA ALA A 58 7.53 9.76 -16.56
C ALA A 58 6.42 10.73 -17.02
N PRO A 59 5.39 10.22 -17.71
CA PRO A 59 4.78 10.84 -18.87
C PRO A 59 3.98 12.09 -18.53
N VAL A 60 3.99 13.03 -19.48
CA VAL A 60 3.05 14.14 -19.59
C VAL A 60 1.64 13.73 -19.15
N SER A 61 1.20 14.27 -18.01
CA SER A 61 -0.23 14.42 -17.75
C SER A 61 -0.76 15.40 -18.80
N PRO A 62 -1.82 15.06 -19.57
CA PRO A 62 -2.33 15.95 -20.60
C PRO A 62 -3.06 17.11 -19.94
N GLU A 63 -2.33 18.18 -19.66
CA GLU A 63 -2.94 19.47 -19.34
C GLU A 63 -3.42 20.06 -20.67
N LYS A 64 -4.75 20.05 -20.84
CA LYS A 64 -5.46 20.58 -22.00
C LYS A 64 -4.99 22.01 -22.28
N ASN A 65 -4.22 22.20 -23.35
CA ASN A 65 -4.22 23.45 -24.08
C ASN A 65 -4.53 23.15 -25.55
N LYS A 66 -5.54 23.85 -26.04
CA LYS A 66 -5.97 23.86 -27.43
C LYS A 66 -4.97 24.64 -28.27
N ASP A 67 -4.96 24.28 -29.55
CA ASP A 67 -4.30 24.91 -30.69
C ASP A 67 -2.88 24.37 -30.99
N ASP A 68 -2.84 23.60 -32.09
CA ASP A 68 -1.76 22.97 -32.90
C ASP A 68 -0.35 23.63 -32.91
N PRO A 69 0.71 23.06 -33.56
CA PRO A 69 0.96 21.71 -34.13
C PRO A 69 2.38 21.14 -33.83
N GLN A 70 2.64 19.84 -34.08
CA GLN A 70 3.86 19.28 -34.74
C GLN A 70 4.06 17.80 -34.38
N VAL A 71 4.01 16.96 -35.42
CA VAL A 71 4.50 15.57 -35.37
C VAL A 71 6.03 15.61 -35.32
N VAL A 72 6.59 15.59 -34.12
CA VAL A 72 8.02 15.35 -33.93
C VAL A 72 8.24 13.85 -34.12
N GLN A 73 8.72 13.46 -35.30
CA GLN A 73 9.31 12.14 -35.52
C GLN A 73 10.63 12.08 -34.74
N THR A 74 10.57 11.75 -33.46
CA THR A 74 11.76 11.32 -32.71
C THR A 74 12.05 9.86 -33.04
N ASP A 75 13.31 9.54 -33.29
CA ASP A 75 13.83 8.20 -33.56
C ASP A 75 13.32 7.16 -32.53
N THR A 76 12.21 6.50 -32.84
CA THR A 76 11.53 5.53 -31.96
C THR A 76 12.19 4.15 -31.98
N SER A 77 13.13 3.91 -32.91
CA SER A 77 13.65 2.56 -33.17
C SER A 77 14.54 2.01 -32.06
N ALA A 78 15.27 2.86 -31.32
CA ALA A 78 16.12 2.41 -30.21
C ALA A 78 15.40 2.35 -28.85
N THR A 79 14.30 3.09 -28.68
CA THR A 79 13.53 3.17 -27.44
C THR A 79 12.41 2.13 -27.38
N GLN A 80 11.85 1.71 -28.52
CA GLN A 80 10.88 0.61 -28.62
C GLN A 80 11.31 -0.70 -27.93
N PRO A 81 12.52 -1.25 -28.15
CA PRO A 81 12.91 -2.50 -27.48
C PRO A 81 13.06 -2.35 -25.96
N VAL A 82 13.44 -1.17 -25.48
CA VAL A 82 13.52 -0.87 -24.04
C VAL A 82 12.12 -0.77 -23.43
N ILE A 83 11.19 -0.11 -24.12
CA ILE A 83 9.79 -0.03 -23.69
C ILE A 83 9.17 -1.42 -23.64
N GLU A 84 9.38 -2.27 -24.65
CA GLU A 84 8.87 -3.64 -24.65
C GLU A 84 9.47 -4.49 -23.53
N ALA A 85 10.77 -4.35 -23.25
CA ALA A 85 11.42 -5.06 -22.16
C ALA A 85 10.86 -4.63 -20.79
N LEU A 86 10.67 -3.33 -20.58
CA LEU A 86 10.08 -2.79 -19.36
C LEU A 86 8.62 -3.22 -19.20
N THR A 87 7.82 -3.22 -20.27
CA THR A 87 6.43 -3.70 -20.25
C THR A 87 6.35 -5.18 -19.86
N LYS A 88 7.17 -6.05 -20.47
CA LYS A 88 7.23 -7.47 -20.09
C LYS A 88 7.65 -7.68 -18.65
N GLN A 89 8.59 -6.87 -18.16
CA GLN A 89 9.01 -6.93 -16.76
C GLN A 89 7.88 -6.51 -15.81
N LEU A 90 7.10 -5.51 -16.19
CA LEU A 90 5.95 -5.04 -15.43
C LEU A 90 4.86 -6.10 -15.38
N GLU A 91 4.50 -6.70 -16.52
CA GLU A 91 3.53 -7.80 -16.61
C GLU A 91 3.95 -9.02 -15.75
N ALA A 92 5.24 -9.38 -15.77
CA ALA A 92 5.76 -10.46 -14.95
C ALA A 92 5.66 -10.15 -13.44
N LYS A 93 5.89 -8.89 -13.06
CA LYS A 93 5.74 -8.43 -11.67
C LYS A 93 4.29 -8.39 -11.23
N ASP A 94 3.38 -7.93 -12.08
CA ASP A 94 1.94 -7.94 -11.79
C ASP A 94 1.40 -9.36 -11.59
N LYS A 95 1.85 -10.31 -12.41
CA LYS A 95 1.52 -11.72 -12.22
C LYS A 95 2.06 -12.25 -10.89
N GLN A 96 3.31 -11.94 -10.56
CA GLN A 96 3.92 -12.34 -9.28
C GLN A 96 3.16 -11.74 -8.07
N ILE A 97 2.74 -10.48 -8.16
CA ILE A 97 1.93 -9.82 -7.13
C ILE A 97 0.58 -10.54 -6.97
N SER A 98 -0.09 -10.85 -8.08
CA SER A 98 -1.37 -11.57 -8.06
C SER A 98 -1.24 -12.95 -7.41
N GLU A 99 -0.20 -13.70 -7.74
CA GLU A 99 0.10 -15.00 -7.15
C GLU A 99 0.37 -14.90 -5.63
N LEU A 100 1.15 -13.90 -5.21
CA LEU A 100 1.42 -13.64 -3.79
C LEU A 100 0.17 -13.24 -3.01
N LEU A 101 -0.69 -12.39 -3.58
CA LEU A 101 -1.97 -12.01 -2.97
C LEU A 101 -2.88 -13.24 -2.80
N SER A 102 -2.97 -14.10 -3.82
CA SER A 102 -3.72 -15.35 -3.74
C SER A 102 -3.18 -16.26 -2.63
N ALA A 103 -1.85 -16.38 -2.52
CA ALA A 103 -1.21 -17.18 -1.48
C ALA A 103 -1.44 -16.61 -0.06
N ILE A 104 -1.41 -15.28 0.09
CA ILE A 104 -1.72 -14.61 1.36
C ILE A 104 -3.17 -14.88 1.76
N ASN A 105 -4.12 -14.66 0.85
CA ASN A 105 -5.54 -14.92 1.12
C ASN A 105 -5.80 -16.38 1.52
N ALA A 106 -5.14 -17.34 0.86
CA ALA A 106 -5.23 -18.75 1.22
C ALA A 106 -4.67 -19.04 2.62
N LYS A 107 -3.53 -18.41 2.99
CA LYS A 107 -2.94 -18.55 4.32
C LYS A 107 -3.78 -17.89 5.41
N GLU A 108 -4.37 -16.74 5.15
CA GLU A 108 -5.30 -16.06 6.07
C GLU A 108 -6.52 -16.95 6.33
N ALA A 109 -7.15 -17.47 5.28
CA ALA A 109 -8.28 -18.40 5.42
C ALA A 109 -7.91 -19.67 6.21
N ASN A 110 -6.70 -20.20 6.03
CA ASN A 110 -6.22 -21.34 6.82
C ASN A 110 -6.01 -20.97 8.29
N THR A 111 -5.44 -19.81 8.56
CA THR A 111 -5.21 -19.30 9.91
C THR A 111 -6.53 -19.11 10.67
N THR A 112 -7.53 -18.51 10.03
CA THR A 112 -8.88 -18.37 10.62
C THR A 112 -9.50 -19.73 10.93
N LYS A 113 -9.42 -20.70 10.00
CA LYS A 113 -9.91 -22.07 10.24
C LYS A 113 -9.20 -22.73 11.42
N LEU A 114 -7.89 -22.55 11.54
CA LEU A 114 -7.11 -23.14 12.63
C LEU A 114 -7.45 -22.50 13.98
N GLN A 115 -7.67 -21.19 14.01
CA GLN A 115 -8.15 -20.48 15.21
C GLN A 115 -9.53 -20.99 15.63
N ASP A 116 -10.47 -21.15 14.68
CA ASP A 116 -11.81 -21.71 14.96
C ASP A 116 -11.71 -23.13 15.52
N GLN A 117 -10.88 -23.98 14.90
CA GLN A 117 -10.65 -25.35 15.38
C GLN A 117 -10.05 -25.38 16.78
N PHE A 118 -9.10 -24.49 17.06
CA PHE A 118 -8.47 -24.38 18.37
C PHE A 118 -9.49 -23.92 19.43
N GLN A 119 -10.34 -22.95 19.12
CA GLN A 119 -11.39 -22.48 20.01
C GLN A 119 -12.44 -23.56 20.30
N GLN A 120 -12.83 -24.34 19.30
CA GLN A 120 -13.70 -25.50 19.49
C GLN A 120 -13.06 -26.57 20.38
N LEU A 121 -11.76 -26.82 20.24
CA LEU A 121 -11.04 -27.80 21.05
C LEU A 121 -10.92 -27.34 22.52
N LEU A 122 -10.62 -26.06 22.74
CA LEU A 122 -10.66 -25.45 24.07
C LEU A 122 -12.05 -25.55 24.68
N ALA A 123 -13.10 -25.20 23.93
CA ALA A 123 -14.47 -25.33 24.40
C ALA A 123 -14.77 -26.77 24.85
N ARG A 124 -14.36 -27.79 24.06
CA ARG A 124 -14.51 -29.21 24.39
C ARG A 124 -13.73 -29.67 25.62
N GLN A 125 -12.52 -29.16 25.85
CA GLN A 125 -11.74 -29.47 27.07
C GLN A 125 -12.29 -28.78 28.32
N LEU A 126 -12.92 -27.62 28.16
CA LEU A 126 -13.51 -26.86 29.26
C LEU A 126 -14.93 -27.32 29.63
N LEU A 127 -15.54 -28.24 28.89
CA LEU A 127 -16.74 -28.93 29.40
C LEU A 127 -16.31 -29.85 30.56
N PRO A 128 -16.78 -29.61 31.80
CA PRO A 128 -16.66 -30.63 32.83
C PRO A 128 -17.38 -31.89 32.36
N ALA A 129 -16.73 -33.04 32.48
CA ALA A 129 -17.37 -34.35 32.42
C ALA A 129 -18.34 -34.44 33.62
N GLY A 130 -19.56 -33.93 33.45
CA GLY A 130 -20.41 -33.67 34.60
C GLY A 130 -21.85 -33.33 34.24
N GLN A 131 -22.46 -34.09 33.32
CA GLN A 131 -23.91 -34.31 33.30
C GLN A 131 -24.21 -35.76 32.89
N GLN A 132 -23.77 -36.71 33.72
CA GLN A 132 -24.42 -38.01 33.84
C GLN A 132 -24.80 -38.19 35.31
N ASN A 133 -26.08 -38.49 35.55
CA ASN A 133 -26.74 -38.71 36.86
C ASN A 133 -26.90 -37.43 37.69
N THR A 134 -28.09 -36.86 37.90
CA THR A 134 -29.25 -37.47 38.55
C THR A 134 -30.57 -36.89 38.00
N ALA A 135 -31.21 -37.59 37.08
CA ALA A 135 -32.62 -37.37 36.76
C ALA A 135 -33.29 -38.73 36.60
N SER A 136 -33.35 -39.47 37.70
CA SER A 136 -34.21 -40.63 37.83
C SER A 136 -34.77 -40.65 39.24
N GLN A 137 -36.10 -40.75 39.28
CA GLN A 137 -36.97 -40.97 40.44
C GLN A 137 -37.35 -39.74 41.27
N ALA A 138 -38.26 -38.94 40.71
CA ALA A 138 -39.45 -38.54 41.45
C ALA A 138 -40.66 -39.05 40.66
N GLN A 139 -41.12 -40.27 40.99
CA GLN A 139 -42.44 -40.73 40.57
C GLN A 139 -43.49 -39.86 41.28
N PRO A 140 -44.45 -39.26 40.57
CA PRO A 140 -45.67 -38.80 41.23
C PRO A 140 -46.52 -40.03 41.59
N GLU A 141 -46.69 -40.27 42.88
CA GLU A 141 -47.69 -41.19 43.43
C GLU A 141 -49.08 -40.87 42.82
N PRO A 142 -49.82 -41.86 42.28
CA PRO A 142 -51.20 -41.63 41.89
C PRO A 142 -52.06 -41.52 43.15
N PHE A 143 -52.60 -40.32 43.42
CA PHE A 143 -53.65 -40.15 44.42
C PHE A 143 -54.88 -40.94 43.97
N ASN A 144 -55.05 -42.12 44.55
CA ASN A 144 -56.22 -42.96 44.42
C ASN A 144 -57.12 -42.66 45.63
N THR A 145 -58.15 -41.86 45.43
CA THR A 145 -59.26 -41.74 46.39
C THR A 145 -60.55 -42.07 45.68
N ALA A 146 -60.83 -43.37 45.62
CA ALA A 146 -62.19 -43.87 45.52
C ALA A 146 -62.67 -44.25 46.93
N TYR A 147 -63.97 -44.00 47.18
CA TYR A 147 -64.80 -44.38 48.33
C TYR A 147 -64.71 -43.44 49.57
N ALA A 148 -65.78 -42.99 50.21
CA ALA A 148 -67.21 -43.31 50.09
C ALA A 148 -68.09 -42.19 50.71
N GLU A 149 -69.31 -42.09 50.21
CA GLU A 149 -70.53 -41.54 50.86
C GLU A 149 -70.73 -42.09 52.29
N PRO A 150 -71.46 -41.38 53.18
CA PRO A 150 -72.94 -41.30 53.16
C PRO A 150 -73.54 -39.89 53.26
#